data_AF-A0A3M2B2S8-F1
#
_entry.id   AF-A0A3M2B2S8-F1
#
_cell.length_a   1.000
_cell.length_b   1.000
_cell.length_c   1.000
_cell.angle_alpha   90.00
_cell.angle_beta   90.00
_cell.angle_gamma   90.00
#
_symmetry.space_group_name_H-M   'P 1'
#
loop_
_entity.id
_entity.type
_entity.pdbx_description
1 polymer ?
#
loop_
_entity_poly.entity_id
_entity_poly.type
_entity_poly.pdbx_seq_one_letter_code
_entity_poly.pdbx_strand_id
1 'polypeptide(L)'
;MSLTLTFLGAAGVVTGSKYLLSVAGDHYLIDCGLFQGASEWKARNWEPLPIDPSRIRAVLLTHAHIDHSGYLPRLVAQGFRGAIYATEATCALLEILLLDSAKLQEQDAEYANRKGYSRHQPALPLYTTEDAEACLEYLRPIPFHTMVTLDALRVFYYPMGHILGSAAIEIQLPNERRLLFSGDIGRYEDPIMRPPTEFPAGADYIVMESTYGDRRHEETPVETTLIEAIEYIFTTQGVLLVPSFAVGRVQLLLHHLRRLQESGRVPPLRVYVDSPMAQDVTQLYCRFTDDLNMETSAGGECEGQLPLYCYHTQFVQSISQSKSLNGQPGPMLIISASGMCTGGRILHHLKARLPDRRNAVLFVGYQAEGTRGRMLLDGAPEITIHGEKVAVQARIFHSSALSAHADQAELLRWLSAIQVMPRQLLLTHGEPLPRETLRTRIFEQRGWNAHLPQYGETISL
;
A
#
# COMPACT_ATOMS: atom_id res chain seq x y z
N MET A 1 -36.65 -0.83 2.27
CA MET A 1 -35.59 -1.51 1.49
C MET A 1 -34.35 -1.56 2.35
N SER A 2 -33.67 -2.71 2.46
CA SER A 2 -32.46 -2.82 3.26
C SER A 2 -31.32 -2.06 2.59
N LEU A 3 -30.72 -1.14 3.34
CA LEU A 3 -29.51 -0.41 2.97
C LEU A 3 -28.48 -0.75 4.04
N THR A 4 -27.47 -1.56 3.68
CA THR A 4 -26.54 -2.11 4.65
C THR A 4 -25.11 -2.10 4.13
N LEU A 5 -24.16 -1.99 5.06
CA LEU A 5 -22.74 -2.13 4.81
C LEU A 5 -22.18 -3.30 5.62
N THR A 6 -21.60 -4.29 4.94
CA THR A 6 -20.95 -5.45 5.56
C THR A 6 -19.43 -5.37 5.41
N PHE A 7 -18.71 -5.60 6.51
CA PHE A 7 -17.25 -5.47 6.57
C PHE A 7 -16.59 -6.82 6.29
N LEU A 8 -16.12 -7.04 5.06
CA LEU A 8 -15.50 -8.29 4.61
C LEU A 8 -13.97 -8.30 4.72
N GLY A 9 -13.38 -7.22 5.24
CA GLY A 9 -11.95 -7.05 5.42
C GLY A 9 -11.62 -5.70 6.06
N ALA A 10 -10.34 -5.48 6.37
CA ALA A 10 -9.85 -4.28 7.07
C ALA A 10 -10.62 -3.95 8.37
N ALA A 11 -11.16 -4.96 9.05
CA ALA A 11 -11.96 -4.83 10.27
C ALA A 11 -11.22 -5.48 11.44
N GLY A 12 -10.32 -4.71 12.06
CA GLY A 12 -9.38 -5.21 13.09
C GLY A 12 -8.05 -5.70 12.53
N VAL A 13 -7.80 -5.41 11.25
CA VAL A 13 -6.56 -5.67 10.53
C VAL A 13 -6.35 -4.53 9.53
N VAL A 14 -5.11 -4.29 9.13
CA VAL A 14 -4.77 -3.29 8.10
C VAL A 14 -5.18 -3.81 6.73
N THR A 15 -4.67 -4.97 6.32
CA THR A 15 -4.86 -5.44 4.94
C THR A 15 -6.20 -6.10 4.62
N GLY A 16 -6.48 -6.27 3.32
CA GLY A 16 -7.62 -7.04 2.82
C GLY A 16 -8.91 -6.24 2.68
N SER A 17 -8.81 -4.92 2.58
CA SER A 17 -9.92 -3.96 2.44
C SER A 17 -10.98 -4.45 1.47
N LYS A 18 -12.21 -4.55 1.99
CA LYS A 18 -13.35 -5.12 1.26
C LYS A 18 -14.63 -4.84 2.01
N TYR A 19 -15.52 -4.09 1.39
CA TYR A 19 -16.77 -3.68 2.01
C TYR A 19 -17.92 -3.94 1.05
N LEU A 20 -18.95 -4.67 1.50
CA LEU A 20 -20.11 -5.01 0.69
C LEU A 20 -21.26 -4.06 1.02
N LEU A 21 -21.51 -3.12 0.11
CA LEU A 21 -22.66 -2.22 0.15
C LEU A 21 -23.85 -2.89 -0.54
N SER A 22 -24.95 -3.09 0.20
CA SER A 22 -26.18 -3.65 -0.34
C SER A 22 -27.27 -2.58 -0.37
N VAL A 23 -27.81 -2.30 -1.56
CA VAL A 23 -28.78 -1.23 -1.81
C VAL A 23 -29.96 -1.81 -2.58
N ALA A 24 -31.13 -1.91 -1.93
CA ALA A 24 -32.38 -2.34 -2.58
C ALA A 24 -32.30 -3.70 -3.32
N GLY A 25 -31.39 -4.58 -2.91
CA GLY A 25 -31.17 -5.90 -3.53
C GLY A 25 -29.97 -5.98 -4.46
N ASP A 26 -29.41 -4.83 -4.87
CA ASP A 26 -28.13 -4.75 -5.59
C ASP A 26 -26.95 -4.72 -4.62
N HIS A 27 -25.79 -5.18 -5.10
CA HIS A 27 -24.58 -5.33 -4.30
C HIS A 27 -23.39 -4.69 -4.99
N TYR A 28 -22.61 -3.92 -4.24
CA TYR A 28 -21.42 -3.21 -4.71
C TYR A 28 -20.28 -3.50 -3.74
N LEU A 29 -19.07 -3.70 -4.26
CA LEU A 29 -17.87 -3.75 -3.42
C LEU A 29 -17.19 -2.38 -3.42
N ILE A 30 -16.77 -1.94 -2.24
CA ILE A 30 -15.77 -0.90 -2.09
C ILE A 30 -14.49 -1.62 -1.70
N ASP A 31 -13.45 -1.43 -2.50
CA ASP A 31 -12.20 -2.19 -2.47
C ASP A 31 -12.39 -3.72 -2.59
N CYS A 32 -11.33 -4.39 -3.05
CA CYS A 32 -11.24 -5.84 -3.18
C CYS A 32 -9.79 -6.30 -2.98
N GLY A 33 -9.26 -6.11 -1.78
CA GLY A 33 -7.86 -6.35 -1.47
C GLY A 33 -7.51 -7.76 -0.99
N LEU A 34 -6.22 -8.11 -1.05
CA LEU A 34 -5.66 -9.32 -0.42
C LEU A 34 -5.33 -9.08 1.05
N PHE A 35 -5.66 -10.07 1.87
CA PHE A 35 -5.10 -10.19 3.21
C PHE A 35 -3.61 -10.55 3.15
N GLN A 36 -2.78 -9.85 3.91
CA GLN A 36 -1.36 -10.11 4.09
C GLN A 36 -1.04 -10.34 5.58
N GLY A 37 0.23 -10.63 5.90
CA GLY A 37 0.66 -10.82 7.29
C GLY A 37 0.47 -12.25 7.80
N ALA A 38 -0.20 -12.38 8.96
CA ALA A 38 -0.41 -13.65 9.67
C ALA A 38 -1.08 -14.73 8.80
N SER A 39 -0.80 -16.01 9.10
CA SER A 39 -1.30 -17.13 8.31
C SER A 39 -2.82 -17.23 8.30
N GLU A 40 -3.48 -16.84 9.40
CA GLU A 40 -4.94 -16.82 9.51
C GLU A 40 -5.58 -15.85 8.50
N TRP A 41 -5.02 -14.64 8.37
CA TRP A 41 -5.51 -13.65 7.42
C TRP A 41 -5.26 -14.10 5.98
N LYS A 42 -4.07 -14.63 5.68
CA LYS A 42 -3.76 -15.16 4.34
C LYS A 42 -4.64 -16.33 3.94
N ALA A 43 -5.05 -17.18 4.89
CA ALA A 43 -5.96 -18.30 4.61
C ALA A 43 -7.32 -17.81 4.10
N ARG A 44 -7.80 -16.65 4.58
CA ARG A 44 -9.06 -16.05 4.13
C ARG A 44 -9.07 -15.70 2.64
N ASN A 45 -7.92 -15.44 2.03
CA ASN A 45 -7.87 -15.22 0.58
C ASN A 45 -8.35 -16.46 -0.20
N TRP A 46 -8.24 -17.66 0.38
CA TRP A 46 -8.69 -18.89 -0.24
C TRP A 46 -10.17 -19.21 0.00
N GLU A 47 -10.78 -18.58 1.02
CA GLU A 47 -12.19 -18.75 1.35
C GLU A 47 -13.08 -18.06 0.29
N PRO A 48 -14.27 -18.63 -0.01
CA PRO A 48 -15.24 -17.96 -0.86
C PRO A 48 -15.81 -16.72 -0.15
N LEU A 49 -16.14 -15.68 -0.92
CA LEU A 49 -16.87 -14.53 -0.39
C LEU A 49 -18.26 -14.97 0.09
N PRO A 50 -18.84 -14.31 1.11
CA PRO A 50 -20.19 -14.61 1.60
C PRO A 50 -21.30 -14.10 0.64
N ILE A 51 -20.94 -13.80 -0.61
CA ILE A 51 -21.82 -13.41 -1.69
C ILE A 51 -21.29 -14.05 -2.98
N ASP A 52 -22.22 -14.52 -3.82
CA ASP A 52 -21.89 -14.97 -5.17
C ASP A 52 -21.33 -13.80 -5.99
N PRO A 53 -20.09 -13.89 -6.52
CA PRO A 53 -19.48 -12.83 -7.32
C PRO A 53 -20.32 -12.35 -8.50
N SER A 54 -21.16 -13.21 -9.09
CA SER A 54 -22.06 -12.84 -10.19
C SER A 54 -23.18 -11.87 -9.78
N ARG A 55 -23.47 -11.76 -8.47
CA ARG A 55 -24.47 -10.83 -7.92
C ARG A 55 -23.91 -9.45 -7.63
N ILE A 56 -22.60 -9.25 -7.75
CA ILE A 56 -21.95 -7.96 -7.50
C ILE A 56 -22.01 -7.14 -8.80
N ARG A 57 -22.63 -5.97 -8.72
CA ARG A 57 -22.88 -5.07 -9.85
C ARG A 57 -21.63 -4.35 -10.31
N ALA A 58 -20.85 -3.85 -9.36
CA ALA A 58 -19.61 -3.14 -9.61
C ALA A 58 -18.67 -3.19 -8.40
N VAL A 59 -17.40 -2.91 -8.67
CA VAL A 59 -16.38 -2.63 -7.65
C VAL A 59 -15.97 -1.16 -7.77
N LEU A 60 -15.84 -0.47 -6.64
CA LEU A 60 -15.32 0.89 -6.52
C LEU A 60 -13.97 0.81 -5.78
N LEU A 61 -12.87 1.17 -6.44
CA LEU A 61 -11.54 1.12 -5.84
C LEU A 61 -11.09 2.49 -5.36
N THR A 62 -10.61 2.55 -4.13
CA THR A 62 -9.99 3.75 -3.57
C THR A 62 -8.63 4.01 -4.19
N HIS A 63 -7.79 2.98 -4.33
CA HIS A 63 -6.46 3.09 -4.91
C HIS A 63 -5.87 1.72 -5.29
N ALA A 64 -4.66 1.71 -5.86
CA ALA A 64 -4.09 0.56 -6.53
C ALA A 64 -3.41 -0.49 -5.62
N HIS A 65 -3.15 -0.22 -4.34
CA HIS A 65 -2.39 -1.15 -3.50
C HIS A 65 -3.07 -2.53 -3.40
N ILE A 66 -2.25 -3.59 -3.30
CA ILE A 66 -2.70 -4.98 -3.35
C ILE A 66 -3.64 -5.36 -2.21
N ASP A 67 -3.54 -4.70 -1.06
CA ASP A 67 -4.47 -4.83 0.05
C ASP A 67 -5.78 -4.06 -0.11
N HIS A 68 -5.96 -3.35 -1.23
CA HIS A 68 -7.22 -2.75 -1.69
C HIS A 68 -7.69 -3.28 -3.05
N SER A 69 -6.80 -3.84 -3.88
CA SER A 69 -7.13 -4.25 -5.26
C SER A 69 -6.77 -5.69 -5.61
N GLY A 70 -5.89 -6.32 -4.84
CA GLY A 70 -5.21 -7.54 -5.27
C GLY A 70 -6.07 -8.80 -5.31
N TYR A 71 -7.30 -8.78 -4.77
CA TYR A 71 -8.24 -9.90 -4.87
C TYR A 71 -9.06 -9.85 -6.16
N LEU A 72 -9.03 -8.74 -6.91
CA LEU A 72 -9.82 -8.56 -8.13
C LEU A 72 -9.66 -9.69 -9.16
N PRO A 73 -8.45 -10.19 -9.49
CA PRO A 73 -8.31 -11.28 -10.45
C PRO A 73 -9.06 -12.54 -10.02
N ARG A 74 -8.98 -12.87 -8.73
CA ARG A 74 -9.71 -14.00 -8.15
C ARG A 74 -11.23 -13.78 -8.17
N LEU A 75 -11.69 -12.56 -7.91
CA LEU A 75 -13.11 -12.23 -7.99
C LEU A 75 -13.66 -12.45 -9.41
N VAL A 76 -12.92 -12.00 -10.44
CA VAL A 76 -13.28 -12.18 -11.86
C VAL A 76 -13.26 -13.67 -12.24
N ALA A 77 -12.22 -14.41 -11.85
CA ALA A 77 -12.11 -15.85 -12.07
C ALA A 77 -13.28 -16.63 -11.42
N GLN A 78 -13.80 -16.15 -10.28
CA GLN A 78 -14.94 -16.75 -9.58
C GLN A 78 -16.32 -16.35 -10.13
N GLY A 79 -16.39 -15.57 -11.22
CA GLY A 79 -17.64 -15.31 -11.93
C GLY A 79 -18.17 -13.88 -11.88
N PHE A 80 -17.44 -12.93 -11.28
CA PHE A 80 -17.80 -11.52 -11.37
C PHE A 80 -17.65 -11.00 -12.81
N ARG A 81 -18.64 -10.23 -13.27
CA ARG A 81 -18.67 -9.65 -14.63
C ARG A 81 -19.04 -8.16 -14.66
N GLY A 82 -19.11 -7.51 -13.50
CA GLY A 82 -19.42 -6.09 -13.39
C GLY A 82 -18.21 -5.21 -13.74
N ALA A 83 -18.43 -3.89 -13.78
CA ALA A 83 -17.35 -2.93 -13.99
C ALA A 83 -16.53 -2.70 -12.69
N ILE A 84 -15.23 -2.44 -12.85
CA ILE A 84 -14.32 -2.04 -11.78
C ILE A 84 -13.97 -0.58 -12.00
N TYR A 85 -14.54 0.31 -11.18
CA TYR A 85 -14.31 1.73 -11.28
C TYR A 85 -13.16 2.18 -10.39
N ALA A 86 -12.27 2.99 -10.95
CA ALA A 86 -11.16 3.60 -10.23
C ALA A 86 -10.72 4.88 -10.96
N THR A 87 -9.82 5.65 -10.37
CA THR A 87 -9.22 6.81 -11.07
C THR A 87 -8.34 6.37 -12.24
N GLU A 88 -8.12 7.24 -13.22
CA GLU A 88 -7.27 6.94 -14.38
C GLU A 88 -5.87 6.44 -13.99
N ALA A 89 -5.24 7.12 -13.03
CA ALA A 89 -3.93 6.72 -12.57
C ALA A 89 -3.96 5.42 -11.75
N THR A 90 -5.03 5.16 -10.99
CA THR A 90 -5.23 3.86 -10.34
C THR A 90 -5.37 2.74 -11.37
N CYS A 91 -6.15 2.92 -12.44
CA CYS A 91 -6.25 1.94 -13.52
C CYS A 91 -4.89 1.62 -14.15
N ALA A 92 -4.11 2.66 -14.47
CA ALA A 92 -2.76 2.48 -15.03
C ALA A 92 -1.80 1.75 -14.07
N LEU A 93 -1.90 2.03 -12.77
CA LEU A 93 -1.13 1.30 -11.75
C LEU A 93 -1.57 -0.17 -11.65
N LEU A 94 -2.87 -0.48 -11.76
CA LEU A 94 -3.38 -1.85 -11.67
C LEU A 94 -2.87 -2.74 -12.80
N GLU A 95 -2.72 -2.20 -14.01
CA GLU A 95 -2.10 -2.92 -15.14
C GLU A 95 -0.71 -3.45 -14.77
N ILE A 96 0.07 -2.67 -14.02
CA ILE A 96 1.40 -3.10 -13.57
C ILE A 96 1.29 -4.03 -12.35
N LEU A 97 0.54 -3.61 -11.33
CA LEU A 97 0.55 -4.25 -10.01
C LEU A 97 -0.09 -5.64 -10.01
N LEU A 98 -1.20 -5.82 -10.73
CA LEU A 98 -1.89 -7.11 -10.77
C LEU A 98 -1.08 -8.14 -11.57
N LEU A 99 -0.43 -7.73 -12.66
CA LEU A 99 0.45 -8.60 -13.44
C LEU A 99 1.73 -8.97 -12.67
N ASP A 100 2.37 -8.03 -11.97
CA ASP A 100 3.54 -8.33 -11.14
C ASP A 100 3.16 -9.27 -9.98
N SER A 101 2.02 -9.03 -9.33
CA SER A 101 1.52 -9.88 -8.25
C SER A 101 1.22 -11.30 -8.74
N ALA A 102 0.58 -11.46 -9.90
CA ALA A 102 0.32 -12.77 -10.50
C ALA A 102 1.63 -13.53 -10.77
N LYS A 103 2.57 -12.89 -11.48
CA LYS A 103 3.89 -13.47 -11.81
C LYS A 103 4.66 -13.89 -10.57
N LEU A 104 4.66 -13.07 -9.51
CA LEU A 104 5.30 -13.41 -8.24
C LEU A 104 4.67 -14.64 -7.59
N GLN A 105 3.34 -14.72 -7.59
CA GLN A 105 2.63 -15.87 -7.01
C GLN A 105 2.89 -17.16 -7.78
N GLU A 106 2.90 -17.11 -9.11
CA GLU A 106 3.24 -18.25 -9.97
C GLU A 106 4.68 -18.71 -9.73
N GLN A 107 5.64 -17.78 -9.68
CA GLN A 107 7.03 -18.08 -9.39
C GLN A 107 7.23 -18.67 -8.00
N ASP A 108 6.54 -18.14 -6.99
CA ASP A 108 6.60 -18.65 -5.62
C ASP A 108 6.02 -20.07 -5.54
N ALA A 109 4.90 -20.33 -6.23
CA ALA A 109 4.30 -21.67 -6.30
C ALA A 109 5.22 -22.66 -7.03
N GLU A 110 5.78 -22.28 -8.18
CA GLU A 110 6.75 -23.09 -8.91
C GLU A 110 8.00 -23.38 -8.08
N TYR A 111 8.56 -22.36 -7.43
CA TYR A 111 9.76 -22.50 -6.62
C TYR A 111 9.50 -23.39 -5.41
N ALA A 112 8.34 -23.26 -4.76
CA ALA A 112 7.92 -24.11 -3.66
C ALA A 112 7.73 -25.57 -4.09
N ASN A 113 7.14 -25.81 -5.26
CA ASN A 113 7.00 -27.15 -5.84
C ASN A 113 8.37 -27.76 -6.20
N ARG A 114 9.29 -26.97 -6.78
CA ARG A 114 10.65 -27.43 -7.12
C ARG A 114 11.53 -27.71 -5.90
N LYS A 115 11.36 -26.96 -4.81
CA LYS A 115 12.19 -27.06 -3.59
C LYS A 115 11.57 -27.90 -2.48
N GLY A 116 10.30 -28.25 -2.58
CA GLY A 116 9.62 -29.15 -1.64
C GLY A 116 9.39 -28.56 -0.24
N TYR A 117 9.36 -27.23 -0.09
CA TYR A 117 9.10 -26.58 1.21
C TYR A 117 7.63 -26.22 1.44
N SER A 118 6.75 -26.42 0.46
CA SER A 118 5.31 -26.15 0.59
C SER A 118 4.61 -27.19 1.46
N ARG A 119 3.64 -26.75 2.26
CA ARG A 119 2.69 -27.65 2.96
C ARG A 119 1.63 -28.23 2.01
N HIS A 120 1.33 -27.53 0.92
CA HIS A 120 0.35 -27.95 -0.10
C HIS A 120 1.05 -28.61 -1.28
N GLN A 121 0.47 -29.69 -1.81
CA GLN A 121 1.00 -30.43 -2.97
C GLN A 121 -0.11 -30.65 -4.02
N PRO A 122 -0.04 -29.98 -5.19
CA PRO A 122 0.92 -28.93 -5.53
C PRO A 122 0.66 -27.62 -4.76
N ALA A 123 1.69 -26.79 -4.61
CA ALA A 123 1.52 -25.37 -4.32
C ALA A 123 0.86 -24.70 -5.54
N LEU A 124 -0.16 -23.88 -5.30
CA LEU A 124 -0.89 -23.15 -6.33
C LEU A 124 -0.81 -21.64 -6.08
N PRO A 125 -0.71 -20.81 -7.14
CA PRO A 125 -0.90 -19.37 -7.00
C PRO A 125 -2.38 -19.07 -6.68
N LEU A 126 -2.67 -17.94 -6.04
CA LEU A 126 -4.05 -17.57 -5.72
C LEU A 126 -4.84 -17.20 -6.99
N TYR A 127 -4.14 -16.66 -7.97
CA TYR A 127 -4.56 -16.35 -9.34
C TYR A 127 -3.32 -16.29 -10.25
N THR A 128 -3.54 -16.47 -11.54
CA THR A 128 -2.51 -16.55 -12.59
C THR A 128 -2.32 -15.21 -13.32
N THR A 129 -1.30 -15.14 -14.18
CA THR A 129 -1.11 -13.97 -15.05
C THR A 129 -2.32 -13.80 -15.98
N GLU A 130 -2.87 -14.90 -16.50
CA GLU A 130 -4.06 -14.90 -17.34
C GLU A 130 -5.30 -14.37 -16.61
N ASP A 131 -5.47 -14.72 -15.33
CA ASP A 131 -6.56 -14.18 -14.49
C ASP A 131 -6.42 -12.66 -14.29
N ALA A 132 -5.19 -12.18 -14.11
CA ALA A 132 -4.91 -10.76 -13.96
C ALA A 132 -5.19 -10.00 -15.28
N GLU A 133 -4.75 -10.52 -16.43
CA GLU A 133 -5.05 -9.94 -17.74
C GLU A 133 -6.57 -9.86 -18.00
N ALA A 134 -7.29 -10.96 -17.75
CA ALA A 134 -8.75 -10.98 -17.88
C ALA A 134 -9.45 -9.97 -16.94
N CYS A 135 -8.89 -9.74 -15.76
CA CYS A 135 -9.40 -8.76 -14.81
C CYS A 135 -9.28 -7.32 -15.31
N LEU A 136 -8.19 -6.98 -16.02
CA LEU A 136 -7.93 -5.62 -16.50
C LEU A 136 -8.99 -5.16 -17.52
N GLU A 137 -9.63 -6.08 -18.26
CA GLU A 137 -10.70 -5.78 -19.22
C GLU A 137 -11.95 -5.15 -18.56
N TYR A 138 -12.13 -5.34 -17.25
CA TYR A 138 -13.26 -4.81 -16.49
C TYR A 138 -13.00 -3.42 -15.91
N LEU A 139 -11.78 -2.88 -16.03
CA LEU A 139 -11.45 -1.55 -15.53
C LEU A 139 -12.20 -0.45 -16.29
N ARG A 140 -12.77 0.50 -15.55
CA ARG A 140 -13.48 1.67 -16.08
C ARG A 140 -12.96 2.91 -15.35
N PRO A 141 -12.09 3.71 -15.99
CA PRO A 141 -11.54 4.89 -15.34
C PRO A 141 -12.62 5.96 -15.10
N ILE A 142 -12.52 6.65 -13.96
CA ILE A 142 -13.33 7.81 -13.59
C ILE A 142 -12.37 8.98 -13.31
N PRO A 143 -12.53 10.14 -13.98
CA PRO A 143 -11.75 11.32 -13.64
C PRO A 143 -12.09 11.83 -12.24
N PHE A 144 -11.11 12.43 -11.57
CA PHE A 144 -11.40 13.18 -10.36
C PHE A 144 -12.45 14.26 -10.63
N HIS A 145 -13.18 14.61 -9.58
CA HIS A 145 -14.16 15.68 -9.61
C HIS A 145 -15.34 15.48 -10.57
N THR A 146 -15.59 14.24 -11.00
CA THR A 146 -16.69 13.88 -11.90
C THR A 146 -17.70 12.98 -11.20
N MET A 147 -18.98 13.36 -11.23
CA MET A 147 -20.07 12.53 -10.71
C MET A 147 -20.45 11.46 -11.73
N VAL A 148 -20.40 10.20 -11.33
CA VAL A 148 -20.79 9.06 -12.16
C VAL A 148 -22.02 8.39 -11.56
N THR A 149 -23.03 8.09 -12.38
CA THR A 149 -24.24 7.39 -11.93
C THR A 149 -24.09 5.90 -12.22
N LEU A 150 -24.22 5.07 -11.19
CA LEU A 150 -24.15 3.61 -11.23
C LEU A 150 -25.47 3.04 -10.75
N ASP A 151 -26.39 2.77 -11.67
CA ASP A 151 -27.76 2.34 -11.38
C ASP A 151 -28.44 3.24 -10.32
N ALA A 152 -28.52 2.79 -9.07
CA ALA A 152 -29.15 3.48 -7.95
C ALA A 152 -28.20 4.40 -7.14
N LEU A 153 -26.91 4.43 -7.47
CA LEU A 153 -25.88 5.19 -6.76
C LEU A 153 -25.34 6.33 -7.63
N ARG A 154 -24.91 7.41 -6.98
CA ARG A 154 -24.02 8.41 -7.61
C ARG A 154 -22.70 8.41 -6.86
N VAL A 155 -21.59 8.28 -7.57
CA VAL A 155 -20.26 8.17 -7.00
C VAL A 155 -19.39 9.33 -7.45
N PHE A 156 -18.52 9.79 -6.55
CA PHE A 156 -17.61 10.89 -6.79
C PHE A 156 -16.26 10.62 -6.13
N TYR A 157 -15.18 10.89 -6.85
CA TYR A 157 -13.81 10.59 -6.42
C TYR A 157 -13.07 11.90 -6.10
N TYR A 158 -12.44 11.93 -4.93
CA TYR A 158 -11.64 13.05 -4.44
C TYR A 158 -10.21 12.61 -4.17
N PRO A 159 -9.19 13.40 -4.58
CA PRO A 159 -7.80 13.02 -4.36
C PRO A 159 -7.45 12.96 -2.86
N MET A 160 -6.72 11.92 -2.46
CA MET A 160 -6.36 11.67 -1.05
C MET A 160 -4.85 11.69 -0.75
N GLY A 161 -4.01 11.92 -1.75
CA GLY A 161 -2.58 12.17 -1.52
C GLY A 161 -1.77 10.98 -1.00
N HIS A 162 -2.34 9.78 -0.94
CA HIS A 162 -1.67 8.60 -0.39
C HIS A 162 -0.70 7.95 -1.40
N ILE A 163 -1.20 7.70 -2.62
CA ILE A 163 -0.40 7.34 -3.79
C ILE A 163 -1.00 8.00 -5.02
N LEU A 164 -0.30 7.91 -6.16
CA LEU A 164 -0.81 8.37 -7.44
C LEU A 164 -2.22 7.79 -7.73
N GLY A 165 -3.18 8.66 -8.03
CA GLY A 165 -4.58 8.28 -8.24
C GLY A 165 -5.38 7.90 -6.99
N SER A 166 -4.81 7.90 -5.78
CA SER A 166 -5.56 7.52 -4.57
C SER A 166 -6.74 8.45 -4.30
N ALA A 167 -7.87 7.88 -3.90
CA ALA A 167 -9.12 8.61 -3.79
C ALA A 167 -9.97 8.21 -2.58
N ALA A 168 -10.65 9.22 -2.03
CA ALA A 168 -11.83 9.04 -1.22
C ALA A 168 -13.03 8.95 -2.16
N ILE A 169 -13.99 8.10 -1.80
CA ILE A 169 -15.19 7.82 -2.60
C ILE A 169 -16.40 8.32 -1.82
N GLU A 170 -17.03 9.37 -2.31
CA GLU A 170 -18.36 9.79 -1.85
C GLU A 170 -19.42 9.05 -2.66
N ILE A 171 -20.32 8.35 -1.98
CA ILE A 171 -21.42 7.59 -2.54
C ILE A 171 -22.72 8.23 -2.05
N GLN A 172 -23.50 8.78 -2.98
CA GLN A 172 -24.85 9.22 -2.71
C GLN A 172 -25.83 8.05 -2.87
N LEU A 173 -26.54 7.77 -1.78
CA LEU A 173 -27.47 6.66 -1.65
C LEU A 173 -28.88 7.07 -2.13
N PRO A 174 -29.79 6.10 -2.41
CA PRO A 174 -31.14 6.41 -2.90
C PRO A 174 -32.01 7.26 -1.96
N ASN A 175 -31.68 7.27 -0.66
CA ASN A 175 -32.35 8.10 0.36
C ASN A 175 -31.67 9.48 0.52
N GLU A 176 -30.86 9.89 -0.46
CA GLU A 176 -30.09 11.14 -0.52
C GLU A 176 -28.97 11.27 0.51
N ARG A 177 -28.80 10.28 1.41
CA ARG A 177 -27.69 10.25 2.37
C ARG A 177 -26.37 10.02 1.67
N ARG A 178 -25.30 10.52 2.28
CA ARG A 178 -23.93 10.41 1.76
C ARG A 178 -23.11 9.43 2.60
N LEU A 179 -22.47 8.48 1.94
CA LEU A 179 -21.49 7.56 2.52
C LEU A 179 -20.11 7.90 1.95
N LEU A 180 -19.16 8.23 2.82
CA LEU A 180 -17.79 8.58 2.44
C LEU A 180 -16.84 7.48 2.89
N PHE A 181 -16.09 6.92 1.95
CA PHE A 181 -14.92 6.09 2.24
C PHE A 181 -13.66 6.93 2.05
N SER A 182 -12.80 6.99 3.06
CA SER A 182 -11.54 7.73 2.93
C SER A 182 -10.55 7.05 1.99
N GLY A 183 -10.62 5.71 1.86
CA GLY A 183 -9.46 4.94 1.45
C GLY A 183 -8.30 5.18 2.41
N ASP A 184 -7.07 5.09 1.92
CA ASP A 184 -5.90 5.50 2.69
C ASP A 184 -5.71 7.01 2.59
N ILE A 185 -5.49 7.65 3.73
CA ILE A 185 -5.34 9.10 3.84
C ILE A 185 -3.86 9.42 3.74
N GLY A 186 -3.49 10.22 2.74
CA GLY A 186 -2.13 10.71 2.54
C GLY A 186 -1.71 11.74 3.56
N ARG A 187 -0.42 12.06 3.55
CA ARG A 187 0.16 13.10 4.41
C ARG A 187 -0.22 14.49 3.91
N TYR A 188 -0.33 15.44 4.83
CA TYR A 188 -0.54 16.84 4.47
C TYR A 188 0.75 17.50 3.95
N GLU A 189 1.89 17.04 4.47
CA GLU A 189 3.22 17.47 4.04
C GLU A 189 3.92 16.30 3.36
N ASP A 190 3.75 16.19 2.05
CA ASP A 190 4.43 15.21 1.20
C ASP A 190 5.15 15.95 0.05
N PRO A 191 6.42 15.65 -0.24
CA PRO A 191 7.15 16.35 -1.29
C PRO A 191 6.68 15.96 -2.70
N ILE A 192 5.97 14.84 -2.87
CA ILE A 192 5.52 14.32 -4.16
C ILE A 192 4.02 14.52 -4.35
N MET A 193 3.20 14.09 -3.40
CA MET A 193 1.75 14.01 -3.51
C MET A 193 1.06 15.25 -2.96
N ARG A 194 -0.03 15.67 -3.61
CA ARG A 194 -0.92 16.72 -3.06
C ARG A 194 -1.53 16.30 -1.73
N PRO A 195 -1.83 17.24 -0.82
CA PRO A 195 -2.49 16.92 0.44
C PRO A 195 -3.88 16.29 0.21
N PRO A 196 -4.39 15.50 1.17
CA PRO A 196 -5.71 14.89 1.07
C PRO A 196 -6.82 15.96 0.98
N THR A 197 -7.88 15.65 0.22
CA THR A 197 -9.07 16.49 0.16
C THR A 197 -9.77 16.53 1.52
N GLU A 198 -10.14 17.72 1.98
CA GLU A 198 -10.94 17.93 3.19
C GLU A 198 -12.44 18.01 2.88
N PHE A 199 -13.29 17.59 3.83
CA PHE A 199 -14.75 17.47 3.64
C PHE A 199 -15.55 18.34 4.62
N PRO A 200 -15.56 19.68 4.51
CA PRO A 200 -16.25 20.55 5.47
C PRO A 200 -17.74 20.23 5.65
N ALA A 201 -18.43 19.90 4.56
CA ALA A 201 -19.84 19.53 4.57
C ALA A 201 -20.12 18.14 5.18
N GLY A 202 -19.08 17.37 5.50
CA GLY A 202 -19.18 16.01 6.03
C GLY A 202 -19.94 15.04 5.13
N ALA A 203 -20.34 13.91 5.72
CA ALA A 203 -21.23 12.92 5.15
C ALA A 203 -22.08 12.31 6.28
N ASP A 204 -23.18 11.63 5.94
CA ASP A 204 -24.01 10.94 6.95
C ASP A 204 -23.26 9.76 7.57
N TYR A 205 -22.48 9.05 6.76
CA TYR A 205 -21.67 7.90 7.18
C TYR A 205 -20.25 8.08 6.69
N ILE A 206 -19.28 7.83 7.57
CA ILE A 206 -17.87 7.97 7.24
C ILE A 206 -17.16 6.67 7.62
N VAL A 207 -16.53 6.03 6.64
CA VAL A 207 -15.61 4.91 6.83
C VAL A 207 -14.20 5.45 6.64
N MET A 208 -13.42 5.42 7.71
CA MET A 208 -12.10 6.03 7.78
C MET A 208 -11.04 4.97 8.09
N GLU A 209 -9.86 5.10 7.46
CA GLU A 209 -8.69 4.31 7.85
C GLU A 209 -8.17 4.69 9.26
N SER A 210 -7.35 3.83 9.84
CA SER A 210 -6.81 4.03 11.19
C SER A 210 -5.43 3.40 11.37
N THR A 211 -4.64 3.33 10.30
CA THR A 211 -3.37 2.60 10.25
C THR A 211 -2.42 3.06 11.36
N TYR A 212 -2.32 4.38 11.54
CA TYR A 212 -1.51 5.02 12.59
C TYR A 212 -2.33 5.72 13.66
N GLY A 213 -3.51 5.18 13.98
CA GLY A 213 -4.39 5.73 15.00
C GLY A 213 -3.78 5.83 16.41
N ASP A 214 -2.69 5.11 16.70
CA ASP A 214 -1.98 5.08 17.99
C ASP A 214 -0.70 5.92 18.04
N ARG A 215 -0.21 6.46 16.92
CA ARG A 215 1.14 7.04 16.86
C ARG A 215 1.23 8.26 15.97
N ARG A 216 2.26 9.05 16.24
CA ARG A 216 2.69 10.16 15.39
C ARG A 216 3.92 9.76 14.60
N HIS A 217 4.11 10.37 13.44
CA HIS A 217 5.36 10.27 12.72
C HIS A 217 6.49 10.88 13.56
N GLU A 218 7.69 10.31 13.43
CA GLU A 218 8.86 10.87 14.10
C GLU A 218 9.10 12.31 13.65
N GLU A 219 9.39 13.20 14.61
CA GLU A 219 9.85 14.58 14.30
C GLU A 219 11.24 14.58 13.65
N THR A 220 11.97 13.46 13.78
CA THR A 220 13.28 13.31 13.16
C THR A 220 13.11 13.21 11.65
N PRO A 221 13.74 14.11 10.87
CA PRO A 221 13.67 14.06 9.41
C PRO A 221 14.20 12.72 8.89
N VAL A 222 13.55 12.17 7.87
CA VAL A 222 13.99 10.95 7.19
C VAL A 222 15.47 11.01 6.79
N GLU A 223 15.93 12.19 6.37
CA GLU A 223 17.30 12.44 5.97
C GLU A 223 18.30 12.04 7.04
N THR A 224 17.97 12.22 8.32
CA THR A 224 18.86 11.88 9.44
C THR A 224 19.11 10.37 9.48
N THR A 225 18.04 9.56 9.49
CA THR A 225 18.18 8.09 9.50
C THR A 225 18.84 7.57 8.22
N LEU A 226 18.58 8.20 7.06
CA LEU A 226 19.24 7.86 5.81
C LEU A 226 20.74 8.14 5.88
N ILE A 227 21.15 9.30 6.39
CA ILE A 227 22.56 9.64 6.57
C ILE A 227 23.23 8.63 7.50
N GLU A 228 22.64 8.34 8.66
CA GLU A 228 23.20 7.37 9.61
C GLU A 228 23.38 5.98 8.99
N ALA A 229 22.38 5.50 8.24
CA ALA A 229 22.45 4.21 7.58
C ALA A 229 23.49 4.18 6.44
N ILE A 230 23.64 5.29 5.71
CA ILE A 230 24.65 5.45 4.66
C ILE A 230 26.05 5.51 5.27
N GLU A 231 26.29 6.37 6.27
CA GLU A 231 27.57 6.49 6.96
C GLU A 231 28.02 5.15 7.56
N TYR A 232 27.07 4.38 8.12
CA TYR A 232 27.32 3.04 8.61
C TYR A 232 27.91 2.15 7.52
N ILE A 233 27.26 2.04 6.36
CA ILE A 233 27.75 1.16 5.27
C ILE A 233 29.03 1.65 4.61
N PHE A 234 29.31 2.96 4.63
CA PHE A 234 30.59 3.49 4.20
C PHE A 234 31.70 3.12 5.17
N THR A 235 31.44 3.18 6.48
CA THR A 235 32.40 2.78 7.52
C THR A 235 32.71 1.29 7.49
N THR A 236 31.68 0.46 7.32
CA THR A 236 31.82 -1.00 7.34
C THR A 236 32.13 -1.61 5.97
N GLN A 237 32.12 -0.80 4.90
CA GLN A 237 32.19 -1.24 3.50
C GLN A 237 31.08 -2.27 3.16
N GLY A 238 29.90 -2.08 3.73
CA GLY A 238 28.74 -2.96 3.63
C GLY A 238 27.68 -2.53 2.61
N VAL A 239 26.56 -3.24 2.61
CA VAL A 239 25.41 -2.96 1.74
C VAL A 239 24.22 -2.52 2.59
N LEU A 240 23.53 -1.45 2.16
CA LEU A 240 22.26 -1.04 2.74
C LEU A 240 21.12 -1.62 1.91
N LEU A 241 20.34 -2.51 2.50
CA LEU A 241 19.11 -3.02 1.91
C LEU A 241 17.93 -2.16 2.33
N VAL A 242 17.08 -1.76 1.38
CA VAL A 242 15.86 -1.01 1.66
C VAL A 242 14.66 -1.76 1.08
N PRO A 243 13.98 -2.61 1.88
CA PRO A 243 12.69 -3.17 1.50
C PRO A 243 11.69 -2.02 1.28
N SER A 244 11.16 -1.90 0.06
CA SER A 244 10.24 -0.81 -0.27
C SER A 244 9.12 -1.24 -1.23
N PHE A 245 7.96 -0.59 -1.11
CA PHE A 245 6.87 -0.76 -2.07
C PHE A 245 7.19 -0.01 -3.36
N ALA A 246 7.03 -0.68 -4.50
CA ALA A 246 7.38 -0.11 -5.80
C ALA A 246 6.56 1.13 -6.19
N VAL A 247 5.39 1.31 -5.57
CA VAL A 247 4.51 2.48 -5.71
C VAL A 247 4.61 3.36 -4.48
N GLY A 248 4.84 4.66 -4.69
CA GLY A 248 4.97 5.68 -3.67
C GLY A 248 6.36 5.68 -3.00
N ARG A 249 6.69 4.62 -2.25
CA ARG A 249 7.83 4.65 -1.32
C ARG A 249 9.20 4.64 -2.01
N VAL A 250 9.36 3.92 -3.12
CA VAL A 250 10.61 3.99 -3.91
C VAL A 250 10.83 5.42 -4.42
N GLN A 251 9.80 6.04 -4.98
CA GLN A 251 9.87 7.38 -5.55
C GLN A 251 10.22 8.43 -4.49
N LEU A 252 9.58 8.37 -3.32
CA LEU A 252 9.87 9.25 -2.19
C LEU A 252 11.30 9.07 -1.66
N LEU A 253 11.76 7.82 -1.51
CA LEU A 253 13.13 7.54 -1.09
C LEU A 253 14.16 8.09 -2.08
N LEU A 254 13.94 7.91 -3.39
CA LEU A 254 14.83 8.45 -4.42
C LEU A 254 14.86 9.98 -4.39
N HIS A 255 13.73 10.64 -4.12
CA HIS A 255 13.65 12.08 -3.94
C HIS A 255 14.55 12.58 -2.78
N HIS A 256 14.41 11.97 -1.58
CA HIS A 256 15.24 12.35 -0.43
C HIS A 256 16.73 12.06 -0.67
N LEU A 257 17.06 10.92 -1.29
CA LEU A 257 18.44 10.59 -1.67
C LEU A 257 19.03 11.63 -2.64
N ARG A 258 18.24 12.09 -3.63
CA ARG A 258 18.67 13.15 -4.56
C ARG A 258 19.01 14.43 -3.80
N ARG A 259 18.12 14.90 -2.90
CA ARG A 259 18.35 16.11 -2.09
C ARG A 259 19.59 15.99 -1.20
N LEU A 260 19.82 14.82 -0.62
CA LEU A 260 21.02 14.55 0.17
C LEU A 260 22.30 14.61 -0.67
N GLN A 261 22.27 14.08 -1.89
CA GLN A 261 23.42 14.13 -2.80
C GLN A 261 23.66 15.55 -3.33
N GLU A 262 22.61 16.27 -3.73
CA GLU A 262 22.69 17.67 -4.21
C GLU A 262 23.23 18.63 -3.14
N SER A 263 22.86 18.40 -1.87
CA SER A 263 23.36 19.18 -0.74
C SER A 263 24.75 18.76 -0.24
N GLY A 264 25.34 17.70 -0.82
CA GLY A 264 26.65 17.18 -0.39
C GLY A 264 26.66 16.55 1.01
N ARG A 265 25.48 16.26 1.58
CA ARG A 265 25.35 15.66 2.92
C ARG A 265 25.65 14.16 2.94
N VAL A 266 25.66 13.51 1.79
CA VAL A 266 26.07 12.10 1.63
C VAL A 266 27.13 11.98 0.53
N PRO A 267 28.10 11.06 0.67
CA PRO A 267 29.07 10.78 -0.38
C PRO A 267 28.40 10.17 -1.62
N PRO A 268 29.06 10.20 -2.80
CA PRO A 268 28.58 9.51 -4.00
C PRO A 268 28.32 8.02 -3.71
N LEU A 269 27.07 7.60 -3.89
CA LEU A 269 26.58 6.28 -3.54
C LEU A 269 25.99 5.59 -4.76
N ARG A 270 26.36 4.33 -4.98
CA ARG A 270 25.72 3.48 -6.00
C ARG A 270 24.35 3.05 -5.48
N VAL A 271 23.31 3.44 -6.19
CA VAL A 271 21.91 3.14 -5.83
C VAL A 271 21.34 2.18 -6.87
N TYR A 272 20.96 0.98 -6.44
CA TYR A 272 20.29 -0.01 -7.28
C TYR A 272 18.81 -0.09 -6.92
N VAL A 273 17.93 0.04 -7.91
CA VAL A 273 16.51 -0.25 -7.77
C VAL A 273 16.25 -1.63 -8.39
N ASP A 274 16.21 -2.65 -7.55
CA ASP A 274 15.95 -4.04 -7.94
C ASP A 274 14.46 -4.38 -7.93
N SER A 275 13.74 -3.67 -8.80
CA SER A 275 12.33 -3.88 -9.06
C SER A 275 12.01 -3.37 -10.47
N PRO A 276 11.74 -4.28 -11.44
CA PRO A 276 11.25 -3.88 -12.76
C PRO A 276 10.00 -3.01 -12.65
N MET A 277 9.06 -3.43 -11.80
CA MET A 277 7.83 -2.68 -11.49
C MET A 277 8.11 -1.24 -11.03
N ALA A 278 9.12 -1.00 -10.19
CA ALA A 278 9.40 0.35 -9.71
C ALA A 278 9.83 1.31 -10.84
N GLN A 279 10.47 0.79 -11.90
CA GLN A 279 10.80 1.58 -13.08
C GLN A 279 9.52 2.00 -13.83
N ASP A 280 8.66 1.03 -14.12
CA ASP A 280 7.41 1.24 -14.85
C ASP A 280 6.48 2.20 -14.10
N VAL A 281 6.38 2.04 -12.77
CA VAL A 281 5.61 2.93 -11.91
C VAL A 281 6.17 4.35 -11.90
N THR A 282 7.50 4.52 -11.86
CA THR A 282 8.12 5.86 -11.88
C THR A 282 7.78 6.59 -13.19
N GLN A 283 7.64 5.88 -14.31
CA GLN A 283 7.18 6.45 -15.58
C GLN A 283 5.70 6.87 -15.53
N LEU A 284 4.85 6.24 -14.73
CA LEU A 284 3.46 6.68 -14.57
C LEU A 284 3.34 8.02 -13.84
N TYR A 285 4.20 8.29 -12.84
CA TYR A 285 4.24 9.61 -12.19
C TYR A 285 4.52 10.74 -13.20
N CYS A 286 5.28 10.44 -14.26
CA CYS A 286 5.56 11.37 -15.36
C CYS A 286 4.31 11.72 -16.19
N ARG A 287 3.35 10.79 -16.27
CA ARG A 287 2.13 10.94 -17.08
C ARG A 287 1.01 11.68 -16.33
N PHE A 288 0.95 11.54 -15.01
CA PHE A 288 -0.13 12.07 -14.17
C PHE A 288 0.37 13.20 -13.26
N THR A 289 1.02 14.21 -13.83
CA THR A 289 1.61 15.33 -13.08
C THR A 289 0.57 16.20 -12.37
N ASP A 290 -0.67 16.21 -12.85
CA ASP A 290 -1.77 16.97 -12.23
C ASP A 290 -2.15 16.45 -10.84
N ASP A 291 -1.74 15.23 -10.47
CA ASP A 291 -1.94 14.66 -9.14
C ASP A 291 -0.80 15.02 -8.16
N LEU A 292 0.29 15.61 -8.66
CA LEU A 292 1.53 15.86 -7.92
C LEU A 292 1.61 17.30 -7.40
N ASN A 293 2.47 17.51 -6.41
CA ASN A 293 2.77 18.84 -5.86
C ASN A 293 3.57 19.71 -6.83
N MET A 294 3.53 21.02 -6.62
CA MET A 294 4.21 21.97 -7.54
C MET A 294 5.73 21.84 -7.53
N GLU A 295 6.37 21.48 -6.41
CA GLU A 295 7.82 21.25 -6.36
C GLU A 295 8.26 20.07 -7.25
N THR A 296 7.41 19.05 -7.43
CA THR A 296 7.64 17.93 -8.35
C THR A 296 7.21 18.24 -9.78
N SER A 297 6.23 19.14 -9.97
CA SER A 297 5.69 19.52 -11.29
C SER A 297 6.51 20.59 -12.01
N ALA A 298 7.27 21.43 -11.28
CA ALA A 298 8.01 22.56 -11.83
C ALA A 298 9.37 22.20 -12.47
N GLY A 299 9.69 20.90 -12.60
CA GLY A 299 11.03 20.40 -12.92
C GLY A 299 11.32 19.98 -14.37
N GLY A 300 10.45 20.26 -15.34
CA GLY A 300 10.74 20.03 -16.76
C GLY A 300 10.35 18.65 -17.31
N GLU A 301 10.54 18.49 -18.63
CA GLU A 301 10.16 17.33 -19.44
C GLU A 301 10.65 16.00 -18.82
N CYS A 302 9.86 14.94 -18.99
CA CYS A 302 10.00 13.63 -18.33
C CYS A 302 11.31 12.87 -18.63
N GLU A 303 12.27 13.48 -19.34
CA GLU A 303 13.59 12.96 -19.67
C GLU A 303 14.62 13.33 -18.58
N GLY A 304 14.58 12.59 -17.46
CA GLY A 304 15.67 12.56 -16.49
C GLY A 304 15.77 13.73 -15.51
N GLN A 305 14.83 14.67 -15.53
CA GLN A 305 14.82 15.83 -14.62
C GLN A 305 13.83 15.73 -13.45
N LEU A 306 12.83 14.84 -13.54
CA LEU A 306 11.92 14.57 -12.41
C LEU A 306 12.74 14.23 -11.16
N PRO A 307 12.46 14.86 -10.00
CA PRO A 307 13.18 14.64 -8.74
C PRO A 307 12.84 13.28 -8.10
N LEU A 308 12.51 12.29 -8.93
CA LEU A 308 12.25 10.89 -8.60
C LEU A 308 13.45 9.98 -8.96
N TYR A 309 14.49 10.53 -9.60
CA TYR A 309 15.75 9.84 -9.87
C TYR A 309 16.88 10.51 -9.10
N CYS A 310 17.59 9.77 -8.23
CA CYS A 310 18.81 10.27 -7.62
C CYS A 310 20.04 9.97 -8.49
N TYR A 311 21.15 10.65 -8.23
CA TYR A 311 22.38 10.46 -8.99
C TYR A 311 22.89 9.02 -8.84
N HIS A 312 23.37 8.45 -9.95
CA HIS A 312 23.89 7.08 -10.03
C HIS A 312 22.86 5.98 -9.71
N THR A 313 21.56 6.24 -9.94
CA THR A 313 20.52 5.21 -9.89
C THR A 313 20.65 4.23 -11.06
N GLN A 314 20.64 2.93 -10.77
CA GLN A 314 20.62 1.85 -11.76
C GLN A 314 19.40 0.95 -11.53
N PHE A 315 18.51 0.87 -12.52
CA PHE A 315 17.37 -0.05 -12.50
C PHE A 315 17.80 -1.45 -12.93
N VAL A 316 17.44 -2.45 -12.12
CA VAL A 316 17.81 -3.85 -12.34
C VAL A 316 16.61 -4.62 -12.86
N GLN A 317 16.64 -4.94 -14.15
CA GLN A 317 15.51 -5.60 -14.81
C GLN A 317 15.60 -7.12 -14.75
N SER A 318 16.78 -7.68 -15.00
CA SER A 318 16.94 -9.12 -15.15
C SER A 318 17.27 -9.86 -13.84
N ILE A 319 16.81 -11.11 -13.74
CA ILE A 319 17.12 -12.00 -12.62
C ILE A 319 18.64 -12.25 -12.50
N SER A 320 19.37 -12.31 -13.61
CA SER A 320 20.82 -12.50 -13.61
C SER A 320 21.55 -11.30 -13.00
N GLN A 321 21.15 -10.08 -13.35
CA GLN A 321 21.69 -8.86 -12.73
C GLN A 321 21.37 -8.81 -11.23
N SER A 322 20.11 -9.06 -10.84
CA SER A 322 19.70 -9.14 -9.42
C SER A 322 20.56 -10.13 -8.62
N LYS A 323 20.77 -11.33 -9.16
CA LYS A 323 21.65 -12.34 -8.55
C LYS A 323 23.08 -11.85 -8.42
N SER A 324 23.61 -11.13 -9.41
CA SER A 324 24.98 -10.61 -9.38
C SER A 324 25.20 -9.60 -8.24
N LEU A 325 24.18 -8.80 -7.88
CA LEU A 325 24.26 -7.83 -6.78
C LEU A 325 24.54 -8.50 -5.43
N ASN A 326 24.12 -9.75 -5.23
CA ASN A 326 24.39 -10.49 -3.99
C ASN A 326 25.89 -10.77 -3.77
N GLY A 327 26.70 -10.74 -4.84
CA GLY A 327 28.15 -10.94 -4.76
C GLY A 327 28.96 -9.65 -4.75
N GLN A 328 28.37 -8.49 -5.05
CA GLN A 328 29.13 -7.24 -5.17
C GLN A 328 29.53 -6.68 -3.78
N PRO A 329 30.75 -6.14 -3.63
CA PRO A 329 31.16 -5.46 -2.39
C PRO A 329 30.53 -4.06 -2.28
N GLY A 330 30.31 -3.63 -1.03
CA GLY A 330 29.88 -2.26 -0.69
C GLY A 330 30.99 -1.21 -0.85
N PRO A 331 30.69 0.09 -0.60
CA PRO A 331 29.38 0.62 -0.22
C PRO A 331 28.41 0.67 -1.42
N MET A 332 27.17 0.27 -1.20
CA MET A 332 26.05 0.42 -2.14
C MET A 332 24.71 0.29 -1.41
N LEU A 333 23.66 0.84 -2.04
CA LEU A 333 22.29 0.77 -1.55
C LEU A 333 21.45 -0.03 -2.57
N ILE A 334 20.69 -1.02 -2.10
CA ILE A 334 19.76 -1.81 -2.92
C ILE A 334 18.35 -1.61 -2.40
N ILE A 335 17.49 -0.99 -3.21
CA ILE A 335 16.06 -0.86 -2.98
C ILE A 335 15.37 -2.02 -3.69
N SER A 336 14.57 -2.81 -2.98
CA SER A 336 13.88 -3.96 -3.59
C SER A 336 12.52 -4.19 -2.95
N ALA A 337 11.55 -4.58 -3.78
CA ALA A 337 10.26 -5.08 -3.34
C ALA A 337 10.36 -6.54 -2.82
N SER A 338 9.48 -7.01 -1.94
CA SER A 338 8.33 -6.31 -1.33
C SER A 338 8.68 -5.53 -0.05
N GLY A 339 7.98 -4.42 0.20
CA GLY A 339 8.24 -3.50 1.33
C GLY A 339 8.10 -4.11 2.73
N MET A 340 7.37 -5.22 2.85
CA MET A 340 7.19 -5.96 4.11
C MET A 340 7.97 -7.29 4.19
N CYS A 341 8.84 -7.55 3.22
CA CYS A 341 9.62 -8.79 3.13
C CYS A 341 8.73 -10.06 3.12
N THR A 342 7.59 -10.00 2.43
CA THR A 342 6.64 -11.11 2.31
C THR A 342 7.02 -12.05 1.17
N GLY A 343 7.50 -11.49 0.06
CA GLY A 343 7.96 -12.17 -1.14
C GLY A 343 8.91 -11.31 -2.00
N GLY A 344 9.29 -11.83 -3.16
CA GLY A 344 10.07 -11.12 -4.17
C GLY A 344 11.59 -11.12 -3.95
N ARG A 345 12.29 -10.33 -4.79
CA ARG A 345 13.77 -10.29 -4.86
C ARG A 345 14.44 -9.91 -3.54
N ILE A 346 13.78 -9.11 -2.70
CA ILE A 346 14.31 -8.69 -1.40
C ILE A 346 14.64 -9.89 -0.50
N LEU A 347 13.89 -10.99 -0.59
CA LEU A 347 14.15 -12.19 0.22
C LEU A 347 15.50 -12.82 -0.11
N HIS A 348 15.93 -12.76 -1.38
CA HIS A 348 17.25 -13.25 -1.79
C HIS A 348 18.37 -12.35 -1.27
N HIS A 349 18.19 -11.02 -1.32
CA HIS A 349 19.16 -10.08 -0.76
C HIS A 349 19.28 -10.21 0.76
N LEU A 350 18.15 -10.30 1.47
CA LEU A 350 18.13 -10.51 2.92
C LEU A 350 18.84 -11.81 3.30
N LYS A 351 18.53 -12.92 2.62
CA LYS A 351 19.20 -14.19 2.85
C LYS A 351 20.73 -14.10 2.66
N ALA A 352 21.18 -13.33 1.67
CA ALA A 352 22.61 -13.17 1.38
C ALA A 352 23.33 -12.19 2.34
N ARG A 353 22.64 -11.19 2.90
CA ARG A 353 23.28 -10.06 3.59
C ARG A 353 23.00 -9.97 5.09
N LEU A 354 21.88 -10.50 5.59
CA LEU A 354 21.54 -10.48 7.03
C LEU A 354 22.61 -11.12 7.93
N PRO A 355 23.31 -12.21 7.54
CA PRO A 355 24.30 -12.85 8.39
C PRO A 355 25.61 -12.06 8.57
N ASP A 356 25.82 -10.94 7.89
CA ASP A 356 27.06 -10.16 7.95
C ASP A 356 26.82 -8.79 8.57
N ARG A 357 27.48 -8.54 9.71
CA ARG A 357 27.41 -7.30 10.50
C ARG A 357 27.88 -6.06 9.78
N ARG A 358 28.52 -6.16 8.61
CA ARG A 358 28.87 -4.98 7.81
C ARG A 358 27.64 -4.38 7.14
N ASN A 359 26.61 -5.20 6.87
CA ASN A 359 25.42 -4.77 6.14
C ASN A 359 24.39 -4.14 7.08
N ALA A 360 23.46 -3.42 6.47
CA ALA A 360 22.33 -2.84 7.15
C ALA A 360 21.02 -3.07 6.37
N VAL A 361 19.90 -3.03 7.09
CA VAL A 361 18.56 -3.01 6.53
C VAL A 361 17.85 -1.78 7.06
N LEU A 362 17.28 -0.95 6.18
CA LEU A 362 16.47 0.21 6.56
C LEU A 362 15.02 -0.04 6.16
N PHE A 363 14.12 -0.03 7.14
CA PHE A 363 12.68 -0.06 6.90
C PHE A 363 12.12 1.37 6.85
N VAL A 364 11.31 1.63 5.81
CA VAL A 364 10.80 2.98 5.46
C VAL A 364 9.28 3.04 5.37
N GLY A 365 8.57 2.04 5.88
CA GLY A 365 7.11 1.97 5.81
C GLY A 365 6.55 0.96 6.79
N TYR A 366 5.21 0.95 6.91
CA TYR A 366 4.50 0.08 7.84
C TYR A 366 4.86 -1.40 7.65
N GLN A 367 5.03 -2.11 8.77
CA GLN A 367 5.33 -3.54 8.81
C GLN A 367 4.20 -4.25 9.55
N ALA A 368 3.30 -4.87 8.79
CA ALA A 368 2.14 -5.58 9.34
C ALA A 368 2.55 -6.76 10.23
N GLU A 369 1.73 -7.06 11.24
CA GLU A 369 1.94 -8.20 12.12
C GLU A 369 2.05 -9.52 11.34
N GLY A 370 2.98 -10.38 11.77
CA GLY A 370 3.28 -11.67 11.12
C GLY A 370 4.12 -11.59 9.85
N THR A 371 4.60 -10.41 9.45
CA THR A 371 5.56 -10.25 8.35
C THR A 371 7.02 -10.38 8.82
N ARG A 372 7.94 -10.74 7.92
CA ARG A 372 9.38 -10.81 8.23
C ARG A 372 9.95 -9.44 8.55
N GLY A 373 9.47 -8.41 7.88
CA GLY A 373 9.91 -7.04 8.17
C GLY A 373 9.54 -6.63 9.59
N ARG A 374 8.34 -7.01 10.08
CA ARG A 374 7.98 -6.79 11.49
C ARG A 374 8.88 -7.57 12.45
N MET A 375 9.15 -8.85 12.19
CA MET A 375 10.07 -9.65 13.00
C MET A 375 11.48 -9.04 13.10
N LEU A 376 11.99 -8.47 12.01
CA LEU A 376 13.29 -7.80 11.98
C LEU A 376 13.30 -6.50 12.81
N LEU A 377 12.22 -5.72 12.74
CA LEU A 377 12.05 -4.53 13.57
C LEU A 377 11.94 -4.86 15.07
N ASP A 378 11.26 -5.96 15.40
CA ASP A 378 11.11 -6.43 16.78
C ASP A 378 12.40 -7.09 17.34
N GLY A 379 13.49 -7.11 16.55
CA GLY A 379 14.81 -7.57 17.00
C GLY A 379 15.00 -9.09 16.98
N ALA A 380 14.28 -9.81 16.13
CA ALA A 380 14.45 -11.26 16.01
C ALA A 380 15.90 -11.61 15.64
N PRO A 381 16.59 -12.50 16.40
CA PRO A 381 17.97 -12.89 16.12
C PRO A 381 18.09 -13.81 14.89
N GLU A 382 16.97 -14.39 14.45
CA GLU A 382 16.87 -15.30 13.33
C GLU A 382 15.49 -15.19 12.67
N ILE A 383 15.43 -15.26 11.35
CA ILE A 383 14.18 -15.33 10.59
C ILE A 383 14.21 -16.48 9.58
N THR A 384 13.03 -16.98 9.17
CA THR A 384 12.93 -18.05 8.17
C THR A 384 12.66 -17.50 6.77
N ILE A 385 13.58 -17.70 5.83
CA ILE A 385 13.45 -17.31 4.41
C ILE A 385 13.60 -18.55 3.54
N HIS A 386 12.62 -18.81 2.65
CA HIS A 386 12.61 -19.99 1.75
C HIS A 386 12.84 -21.33 2.48
N GLY A 387 12.26 -21.49 3.68
CA GLY A 387 12.40 -22.70 4.49
C GLY A 387 13.72 -22.81 5.28
N GLU A 388 14.64 -21.87 5.13
CA GLU A 388 15.92 -21.85 5.83
C GLU A 388 15.95 -20.77 6.91
N LYS A 389 16.60 -21.10 8.04
CA LYS A 389 16.88 -20.18 9.13
C LYS A 389 18.06 -19.27 8.76
N VAL A 390 17.87 -17.96 8.85
CA VAL A 390 18.87 -16.94 8.51
C VAL A 390 19.15 -16.11 9.76
N ALA A 391 20.40 -16.10 10.19
CA ALA A 391 20.85 -15.29 11.33
C ALA A 391 20.81 -13.79 10.99
N VAL A 392 20.38 -12.99 11.95
CA VAL A 392 20.28 -11.53 11.83
C VAL A 392 21.46 -10.89 12.57
N GLN A 393 22.50 -10.53 11.83
CA GLN A 393 23.67 -9.81 12.33
C GLN A 393 23.80 -8.40 11.75
N ALA A 394 23.18 -8.16 10.58
CA ALA A 394 23.10 -6.84 9.96
C ALA A 394 22.40 -5.83 10.88
N ARG A 395 22.82 -4.56 10.80
CA ARG A 395 22.20 -3.47 11.56
C ARG A 395 20.81 -3.17 11.01
N ILE A 396 19.80 -3.14 11.87
CA ILE A 396 18.44 -2.75 11.49
C ILE A 396 18.23 -1.28 11.83
N PHE A 397 17.86 -0.49 10.83
CA PHE A 397 17.40 0.89 10.93
C PHE A 397 15.91 0.95 10.59
N HIS A 398 15.22 1.94 11.15
CA HIS A 398 13.82 2.19 10.91
C HIS A 398 13.57 3.68 10.84
N SER A 399 12.76 4.11 9.89
CA SER A 399 12.23 5.46 9.82
C SER A 399 10.73 5.37 9.52
N SER A 400 9.92 5.90 10.43
CA SER A 400 8.47 6.05 10.20
C SER A 400 8.13 7.22 9.27
N ALA A 401 9.05 8.18 9.09
CA ALA A 401 8.85 9.43 8.37
C ALA A 401 8.60 9.26 6.85
N LEU A 402 8.84 8.08 6.28
CA LEU A 402 8.57 7.76 4.86
C LEU A 402 7.25 7.02 4.62
N SER A 403 6.45 6.83 5.67
CA SER A 403 5.14 6.24 5.48
C SER A 403 4.23 7.18 4.69
N ALA A 404 3.41 6.60 3.81
CA ALA A 404 2.47 7.34 2.97
C ALA A 404 1.11 7.57 3.64
N HIS A 405 0.88 7.00 4.83
CA HIS A 405 -0.36 7.24 5.57
C HIS A 405 -0.19 8.43 6.51
N ALA A 406 -1.29 9.16 6.69
CA ALA A 406 -1.46 10.14 7.76
C ALA A 406 -1.21 9.49 9.14
N ASP A 407 -0.48 10.19 10.01
CA ASP A 407 -0.37 9.80 11.41
C ASP A 407 -1.62 10.17 12.23
N GLN A 408 -1.65 9.85 13.52
CA GLN A 408 -2.77 10.21 14.40
C GLN A 408 -3.13 11.70 14.34
N ALA A 409 -2.17 12.61 14.30
CA ALA A 409 -2.44 14.05 14.29
C ALA A 409 -3.03 14.49 12.95
N GLU A 410 -2.52 13.95 11.84
CA GLU A 410 -3.02 14.21 10.49
C GLU A 410 -4.42 13.58 10.28
N LEU A 411 -4.67 12.37 10.79
CA LEU A 411 -5.99 11.73 10.78
C LEU A 411 -7.02 12.58 11.56
N LEU A 412 -6.65 13.08 12.74
CA LEU A 412 -7.50 13.98 13.53
C LEU A 412 -7.69 15.33 12.84
N ARG A 413 -6.67 15.86 12.15
CA ARG A 413 -6.78 17.08 11.33
C ARG A 413 -7.77 16.89 10.20
N TRP A 414 -7.69 15.80 9.46
CA TRP A 414 -8.63 15.48 8.38
C TRP A 414 -10.07 15.41 8.90
N LEU A 415 -10.27 14.73 10.04
CA LEU A 415 -11.57 14.70 10.72
C LEU A 415 -12.05 16.06 11.20
N SER A 416 -11.11 16.93 11.61
CA SER A 416 -11.43 18.22 12.20
C SER A 416 -12.09 19.17 11.20
N ALA A 417 -11.78 19.02 9.91
CA ALA A 417 -12.36 19.80 8.82
C ALA A 417 -13.86 19.56 8.68
N ILE A 418 -14.36 18.37 9.02
CA ILE A 418 -15.79 18.03 8.94
C ILE A 418 -16.56 18.83 9.98
N GLN A 419 -17.53 19.65 9.58
CA GLN A 419 -18.24 20.54 10.50
C GLN A 419 -19.44 19.87 11.19
N VAL A 420 -20.05 18.89 10.53
CA VAL A 420 -21.27 18.23 11.00
C VAL A 420 -20.94 16.82 11.45
N MET A 421 -21.36 16.47 12.67
CA MET A 421 -21.17 15.12 13.20
C MET A 421 -21.90 14.10 12.31
N PRO A 422 -21.20 13.05 11.84
CA PRO A 422 -21.85 12.00 11.06
C PRO A 422 -22.80 11.19 11.93
N ARG A 423 -23.79 10.54 11.31
CA ARG A 423 -24.67 9.58 11.99
C ARG A 423 -23.87 8.41 12.52
N GLN A 424 -22.90 7.94 11.74
CA GLN A 424 -21.89 6.99 12.20
C GLN A 424 -20.52 7.29 11.59
N LEU A 425 -19.51 7.19 12.45
CA LEU A 425 -18.11 7.14 12.06
C LEU A 425 -17.57 5.73 12.32
N LEU A 426 -16.94 5.14 11.32
CA LEU A 426 -16.55 3.72 11.29
C LEU A 426 -15.04 3.65 11.06
N LEU A 427 -14.28 3.18 12.05
CA LEU A 427 -12.82 3.07 11.93
C LEU A 427 -12.43 1.67 11.44
N THR A 428 -11.77 1.61 10.29
CA THR A 428 -11.32 0.39 9.62
C THR A 428 -9.83 0.52 9.27
N HIS A 429 -9.25 -0.46 8.58
CA HIS A 429 -7.87 -0.42 8.10
C HIS A 429 -6.88 -0.06 9.21
N GLY A 430 -6.84 -0.90 10.24
CA GLY A 430 -6.08 -0.65 11.46
C GLY A 430 -6.15 -1.84 12.41
N GLU A 431 -5.08 -2.03 13.18
CA GLU A 431 -5.03 -3.01 14.25
C GLU A 431 -5.91 -2.56 15.45
N PRO A 432 -6.28 -3.47 16.38
CA PRO A 432 -7.15 -3.12 17.50
C PRO A 432 -6.67 -1.92 18.35
N LEU A 433 -5.37 -1.84 18.64
CA LEU A 433 -4.80 -0.76 19.45
C LEU A 433 -4.85 0.62 18.73
N PRO A 434 -4.35 0.78 17.48
CA PRO A 434 -4.55 2.00 16.69
C PRO A 434 -6.00 2.47 16.63
N ARG A 435 -6.94 1.56 16.36
CA ARG A 435 -8.37 1.85 16.25
C ARG A 435 -8.96 2.38 17.56
N GLU A 436 -8.69 1.70 18.66
CA GLU A 436 -9.20 2.06 19.98
C GLU A 436 -8.60 3.36 20.49
N THR A 437 -7.30 3.57 20.23
CA THR A 437 -6.61 4.82 20.58
C THR A 437 -7.21 5.99 19.81
N LEU A 438 -7.40 5.86 18.49
CA LEU A 438 -7.99 6.90 17.66
C LEU A 438 -9.44 7.18 18.05
N ARG A 439 -10.26 6.15 18.32
CA ARG A 439 -11.63 6.30 18.83
C ARG A 439 -11.66 7.14 20.10
N THR A 440 -10.77 6.85 21.04
CA THR A 440 -10.66 7.60 22.31
C THR A 440 -10.30 9.06 22.06
N ARG A 441 -9.31 9.33 21.20
CA ARG A 441 -8.92 10.71 20.83
C ARG A 441 -10.03 11.49 20.15
N ILE A 442 -10.76 10.85 19.23
CA ILE A 442 -11.90 11.46 18.54
C ILE A 442 -13.00 11.82 19.55
N PHE A 443 -13.30 10.92 20.50
CA PHE A 443 -14.27 11.20 21.55
C PHE A 443 -13.82 12.36 22.45
N GLU A 444 -12.56 12.38 22.88
CA GLU A 444 -11.99 13.46 23.71
C GLU A 444 -12.04 14.83 23.02
N GLN A 445 -11.73 14.90 21.72
CA GLN A 445 -11.62 16.17 20.98
C GLN A 445 -12.94 16.68 20.40
N ARG A 446 -13.87 15.77 20.08
CA ARG A 446 -15.06 16.07 19.28
C ARG A 446 -16.37 15.60 19.93
N GLY A 447 -16.30 14.75 20.95
CA GLY A 447 -17.47 14.08 21.51
C GLY A 447 -18.09 13.03 20.59
N TRP A 448 -17.42 12.67 19.49
CA TRP A 448 -17.95 11.73 18.50
C TRP A 448 -17.61 10.31 18.92
N ASN A 449 -18.62 9.44 18.97
CA ASN A 449 -18.39 8.02 19.23
C ASN A 449 -18.16 7.30 17.90
N ALA A 450 -16.92 6.86 17.66
CA ALA A 450 -16.60 6.05 16.50
C ALA A 450 -16.87 4.57 16.78
N HIS A 451 -17.53 3.90 15.85
CA HIS A 451 -17.74 2.46 15.89
C HIS A 451 -16.52 1.73 15.33
N LEU A 452 -16.22 0.56 15.90
CA LEU A 452 -15.11 -0.29 15.48
C LEU A 452 -15.66 -1.59 14.88
N PRO A 453 -15.98 -1.62 13.56
CA PRO A 453 -16.51 -2.82 12.92
C PRO A 453 -15.66 -4.07 13.12
N GLN A 454 -16.32 -5.21 13.29
CA GLN A 454 -15.69 -6.53 13.25
C GLN A 454 -15.84 -7.19 11.87
N TYR A 455 -14.97 -8.14 11.56
CA TYR A 455 -15.10 -8.93 10.34
C TYR A 455 -16.46 -9.65 10.28
N GLY A 456 -17.16 -9.49 9.16
CA GLY A 456 -18.51 -10.04 8.93
C GLY A 456 -19.64 -9.22 9.55
N GLU A 457 -19.33 -8.18 10.33
CA GLU A 457 -20.36 -7.29 10.89
C GLU A 457 -21.12 -6.57 9.77
N THR A 458 -22.43 -6.42 9.96
CA THR A 458 -23.31 -5.70 9.04
C THR A 458 -24.01 -4.56 9.76
N ILE A 459 -23.92 -3.37 9.19
CA ILE A 459 -24.48 -2.14 9.75
C ILE A 459 -25.55 -1.60 8.81
N SER A 460 -26.64 -1.07 9.38
CA SER A 460 -27.69 -0.38 8.62
C SER A 460 -27.34 1.10 8.41
N LEU A 461 -27.52 1.59 7.18
CA LEU A 461 -27.30 3.00 6.79
C LEU A 461 -28.60 3.76 6.54
#